data_AF-R9J3E7-F1
#
_entry.id   AF-R9J3E7-F1
#
_cell.length_a   1.000
_cell.length_b   1.000
_cell.length_c   1.000
_cell.angle_alpha   90.00
_cell.angle_beta   90.00
_cell.angle_gamma   90.00
#
_symmetry.space_group_name_H-M   'P 1'
#
loop_
_entity.id
_entity.type
_entity.pdbx_description
1 polymer ?
#
loop_
_entity_poly.entity_id
_entity_poly.type
_entity_poly.pdbx_seq_one_letter_code
_entity_poly.pdbx_strand_id
1 'polypeptide(L)' 'MNKWLNVVINIVIFVVCMVLICTQQRNVGPSGLGIMVVGLAGILFLLYRYNKQYTK' A
#
# COMPACT_ATOMS: atom_id res chain seq x y z
N MET A 1 -6.92 10.80 17.17
CA MET A 1 -5.62 10.50 16.54
C MET A 1 -5.08 11.78 15.92
N ASN A 2 -3.86 12.16 16.26
CA ASN A 2 -3.28 13.44 15.84
C ASN A 2 -3.19 13.45 14.30
N LYS A 3 -3.62 14.53 13.64
CA LYS A 3 -3.66 14.60 12.16
C LYS A 3 -2.32 14.20 11.53
N TRP A 4 -1.23 14.64 12.16
CA TRP A 4 0.15 14.28 11.82
C TRP A 4 0.45 12.79 11.92
N LEU A 5 -0.06 12.10 12.94
CA LEU A 5 0.16 10.66 13.13
C LEU A 5 -0.48 9.87 11.99
N ASN A 6 -1.68 10.25 11.54
CA ASN A 6 -2.35 9.59 10.41
C ASN A 6 -1.56 9.73 9.11
N VAL A 7 -0.99 10.91 8.87
CA VAL A 7 -0.16 11.16 7.68
C VAL A 7 1.09 10.28 7.71
N VAL A 8 1.80 10.24 8.83
CA VAL A 8 2.99 9.39 8.98
C VAL A 8 2.66 7.91 8.77
N ILE A 9 1.57 7.41 9.36
CA ILE A 9 1.14 6.02 9.18
C ILE A 9 0.84 5.71 7.71
N ASN A 10 0.10 6.59 7.03
CA ASN A 10 -0.23 6.39 5.61
C ASN A 10 1.02 6.37 4.72
N ILE A 11 2.00 7.24 4.98
CA ILE A 11 3.27 7.26 4.25
C ILE A 11 4.04 5.96 4.47
N VAL A 12 4.15 5.49 5.72
CA VAL A 12 4.86 4.23 6.02
C VAL A 12 4.21 3.06 5.30
N ILE A 13 2.88 2.94 5.34
CA ILE A 13 2.16 1.86 4.65
C ILE A 13 2.41 1.94 3.13
N PHE A 14 2.38 3.14 2.54
CA PHE A 14 2.65 3.33 1.12
C PHE A 14 4.06 2.85 0.73
N VAL A 15 5.07 3.23 1.51
CA VAL A 15 6.46 2.80 1.26
C VAL A 15 6.61 1.29 1.38
N VAL A 16 5.99 0.67 2.40
CA VAL A 16 6.01 -0.80 2.56
C VAL A 16 5.37 -1.50 1.36
N CYS A 17 4.21 -1.04 0.89
CA CYS A 17 3.56 -1.58 -0.30
C CYS A 17 4.44 -1.46 -1.55
N MET A 18 5.11 -0.32 -1.75
CA MET A 18 6.07 -0.11 -2.84
C MET A 18 7.24 -1.09 -2.76
N VAL A 19 7.83 -1.30 -1.58
CA VAL A 19 8.93 -2.25 -1.38
C VAL A 19 8.48 -3.68 -1.71
N LEU A 20 7.30 -4.11 -1.28
CA LEU A 20 6.76 -5.43 -1.59
C LEU A 20 6.62 -5.66 -3.10
N ILE A 21 6.15 -4.64 -3.83
CA ILE A 21 6.02 -4.72 -5.29
C ILE A 21 7.40 -4.75 -5.95
N CYS A 22 8.27 -3.78 -5.66
CA CYS A 22 9.56 -3.61 -6.33
C CYS A 22 10.54 -4.77 -6.06
N THR A 23 10.59 -5.29 -4.82
CA THR A 23 11.51 -6.38 -4.47
C THR A 23 11.15 -7.68 -5.17
N GLN A 24 9.86 -7.93 -5.40
CA GLN A 24 9.40 -9.16 -6.04
C GLN A 24 9.44 -9.09 -7.57
N GLN A 25 9.69 -7.93 -8.20
CA GLN A 25 9.68 -7.79 -9.67
C GLN A 25 10.63 -8.75 -10.38
N ARG A 26 11.75 -9.13 -9.73
CA ARG A 26 12.72 -10.09 -10.27
C ARG A 26 12.41 -11.54 -9.91
N ASN A 27 11.46 -11.78 -9.00
CA ASN A 27 11.10 -13.08 -8.49
C ASN A 27 9.72 -13.47 -9.06
N VAL A 28 9.69 -13.79 -10.36
CA VAL A 28 8.47 -14.03 -11.17
C VAL A 28 7.87 -15.42 -10.92
N GLY A 29 7.77 -15.82 -9.65
CA GLY A 29 7.11 -17.05 -9.21
C GLY A 29 5.71 -16.78 -8.64
N PRO A 30 4.87 -17.81 -8.45
CA PRO A 30 3.52 -17.68 -7.88
C PRO A 30 3.52 -16.97 -6.52
N SER A 31 4.56 -17.21 -5.71
CA SER A 31 4.77 -16.55 -4.42
C SER A 31 5.09 -15.06 -4.56
N GLY A 32 6.01 -14.70 -5.46
CA GLY A 32 6.36 -13.30 -5.74
C GLY A 32 5.17 -12.53 -6.30
N LEU A 33 4.40 -13.14 -7.21
CA LEU A 33 3.15 -12.56 -7.73
C LEU A 33 2.12 -12.33 -6.62
N GLY A 34 1.93 -13.30 -5.71
CA GLY A 34 1.03 -13.13 -4.57
C GLY A 34 1.40 -11.95 -3.68
N ILE A 35 2.71 -11.77 -3.40
CA ILE A 35 3.22 -10.65 -2.61
C ILE A 35 3.00 -9.31 -3.33
N MET A 36 3.18 -9.25 -4.66
CA MET A 36 2.87 -8.04 -5.44
C MET A 36 1.39 -7.69 -5.35
N VAL A 37 0.49 -8.67 -5.44
CA VAL A 37 -0.96 -8.46 -5.32
C VAL A 37 -1.31 -7.91 -3.94
N VAL A 38 -0.68 -8.41 -2.87
CA VAL A 38 -0.85 -7.86 -1.52
C VAL A 38 -0.38 -6.39 -1.45
N GLY A 39 0.77 -6.08 -2.05
CA GLY A 39 1.27 -4.71 -2.14
C GLY A 39 0.30 -3.77 -2.88
N LEU A 40 -0.23 -4.22 -4.03
CA LEU A 40 -1.21 -3.48 -4.83
C LEU A 40 -2.54 -3.29 -4.08
N ALA A 41 -3.04 -4.33 -3.41
CA ALA A 41 -4.23 -4.26 -2.58
C ALA A 41 -4.07 -3.23 -1.44
N GLY A 42 -2.88 -3.16 -0.83
CA GLY A 42 -2.56 -2.14 0.16
C GLY A 42 -2.61 -0.71 -0.38
N ILE A 43 -2.10 -0.48 -1.61
CA ILE A 43 -2.18 0.82 -2.28
C ILE A 43 -3.64 1.19 -2.60
N LEU A 44 -4.43 0.24 -3.12
CA LEU A 44 -5.85 0.44 -3.38
C LEU A 44 -6.63 0.76 -2.11
N PHE A 45 -6.32 0.09 -1.00
CA PHE A 45 -6.94 0.37 0.29
C PHE A 45 -6.61 1.78 0.81
N LEU A 46 -5.36 2.21 0.68
CA LEU A 46 -4.93 3.58 0.98
C LEU A 46 -5.69 4.60 0.15
N LEU A 47 -5.82 4.35 -1.15
CA LEU A 47 -6.57 5.21 -2.07
C LEU A 47 -8.06 5.26 -1.70
N TYR A 48 -8.68 4.12 -1.41
CA TYR A 48 -10.07 4.05 -0.96
C TYR A 48 -10.28 4.85 0.34
N ARG A 49 -9.39 4.67 1.33
CA ARG A 49 -9.44 5.40 2.60
C ARG A 49 -9.25 6.89 2.43
N TYR A 50 -8.41 7.31 1.48
CA TYR A 50 -8.24 8.71 1.12
C TYR A 50 -9.55 9.22 0.49
N ASN A 51 -10.04 8.56 -0.57
CA ASN A 51 -11.23 8.98 -1.30
C ASN A 51 -12.50 9.02 -0.43
N LYS A 52 -12.70 8.06 0.48
CA LYS A 52 -13.84 8.04 1.41
C LYS A 52 -13.87 9.28 2.33
N GLN A 53 -12.75 9.95 2.56
CA GLN A 53 -12.75 11.19 3.34
C GLN A 53 -13.24 12.40 2.53
N TYR A 54 -13.16 12.34 1.19
CA TYR A 54 -13.55 13.42 0.30
C TYR A 54 -14.93 13.18 -0.35
N THR A 55 -15.33 11.93 -0.52
CA THR A 55 -16.64 11.51 -1.03
C THR A 55 -17.53 11.13 0.16
N LYS A 56 -18.52 11.96 0.48
CA LYS A 56 -19.59 11.65 1.45
C LYS A 56 -20.53 10.58 0.92
#